data_AF-A0A9E0EB87-F1
#
_entry.id   AF-A0A9E0EB87-F1
#
_cell.length_a   1.000
_cell.length_b   1.000
_cell.length_c   1.000
_cell.angle_alpha   90.00
_cell.angle_beta   90.00
_cell.angle_gamma   90.00
#
_symmetry.space_group_name_H-M   'P 1'
#
loop_
_entity.id
_entity.type
_entity.pdbx_description
1 polymer ?
#
loop_
_entity_poly.entity_id
_entity_poly.type
_entity_poly.pdbx_seq_one_letter_code
_entity_poly.pdbx_strand_id
1 'polypeptide(L)'
;DNPVGVLTNNPPFNIQMFNLNNYMGLSARQPESNFSDKLEFNKYSRGMGAIGLPGDLSSQSRFVKVAFTKMNSVSGDDEKSSVSQFFHILGSVDQQRGCCQLDDDKYEITIYTCCCNTTKGIYYYTSYDNHQICAVDMHKENLDGDKLVRYPLITDGGIRAVN
;
A
#
# COMPACT_ATOMS: atom_id res chain seq x y z
N ASP A 1 -14.68 -0.12 -15.48
CA ASP A 1 -14.07 0.93 -14.64
C ASP A 1 -13.56 0.38 -13.32
N ASN A 2 -12.57 1.05 -12.71
CA ASN A 2 -12.03 0.74 -11.39
C ASN A 2 -12.18 1.97 -10.49
N PRO A 3 -13.34 2.18 -9.83
CA PRO A 3 -13.62 3.39 -9.06
C PRO A 3 -12.77 3.48 -7.78
N VAL A 4 -12.31 2.34 -7.26
CA VAL A 4 -11.43 2.31 -6.09
C VAL A 4 -9.97 2.57 -6.44
N GLY A 5 -9.58 2.36 -7.70
CA GLY A 5 -8.22 2.49 -8.20
C GLY A 5 -7.21 1.66 -7.41
N VAL A 6 -7.60 0.43 -7.05
CA VAL A 6 -6.75 -0.59 -6.43
C VAL A 6 -6.98 -1.93 -7.12
N LEU A 7 -6.00 -2.83 -7.07
CA LEU A 7 -6.09 -4.18 -7.61
C LEU A 7 -5.14 -5.11 -6.84
N THR A 8 -5.53 -6.37 -6.66
CA THR A 8 -4.68 -7.42 -6.08
C THR A 8 -4.70 -8.66 -6.99
N ASN A 9 -4.82 -9.87 -6.45
CA ASN A 9 -4.85 -11.12 -7.20
C ASN A 9 -6.30 -11.66 -7.22
N ASN A 10 -6.48 -12.97 -7.27
CA ASN A 10 -7.79 -13.61 -7.19
C ASN A 10 -8.57 -13.23 -5.92
N PRO A 11 -9.91 -13.26 -5.94
CA PRO A 11 -10.81 -13.55 -7.06
C PRO A 11 -10.90 -12.39 -8.09
N PRO A 12 -11.65 -12.57 -9.21
CA PRO A 12 -11.91 -11.50 -10.17
C PRO A 12 -12.40 -10.19 -9.54
N PHE A 13 -12.11 -9.07 -10.21
CA PHE A 13 -12.32 -7.72 -9.68
C PHE A 13 -13.75 -7.43 -9.21
N ASN A 14 -14.78 -7.93 -9.90
CA ASN A 14 -16.18 -7.75 -9.48
C ASN A 14 -16.48 -8.42 -8.12
N ILE A 15 -15.84 -9.54 -7.81
CA ILE A 15 -15.98 -10.22 -6.52
C ILE A 15 -15.23 -9.44 -5.43
N GLN A 16 -14.04 -8.93 -5.75
CA GLN A 16 -13.30 -8.03 -4.85
C GLN A 16 -14.13 -6.79 -4.50
N MET A 17 -14.75 -6.16 -5.50
CA MET A 17 -15.65 -5.02 -5.31
C MET A 17 -16.89 -5.39 -4.50
N PHE A 18 -17.53 -6.54 -4.77
CA PHE A 18 -18.68 -7.00 -4.00
C PHE A 18 -18.33 -7.23 -2.52
N ASN A 19 -17.12 -7.72 -2.25
CA ASN A 19 -16.63 -7.95 -0.88
C ASN A 19 -16.54 -6.66 -0.05
N LEU A 20 -16.34 -5.49 -0.68
CA LEU A 20 -16.29 -4.21 0.04
C LEU A 20 -17.59 -3.88 0.80
N ASN A 21 -18.74 -4.43 0.37
CA ASN A 21 -20.02 -4.24 1.06
C ASN A 21 -19.96 -4.73 2.52
N ASN A 22 -19.16 -5.76 2.81
CA ASN A 22 -19.00 -6.31 4.16
C ASN A 22 -18.29 -5.32 5.12
N TYR A 23 -17.65 -4.29 4.58
CA TYR A 23 -16.80 -3.35 5.33
C TYR A 23 -17.35 -1.91 5.30
N MET A 24 -18.60 -1.73 4.86
CA MET A 24 -19.21 -0.39 4.73
C MET A 24 -19.30 0.40 6.05
N GLY A 25 -19.26 -0.30 7.20
CA GLY A 25 -19.29 0.31 8.52
C GLY A 25 -17.93 0.76 9.05
N LEU A 26 -16.83 0.44 8.37
CA LEU A 26 -15.49 0.85 8.81
C LEU A 26 -15.32 2.37 8.66
N SER A 27 -14.58 2.98 9.59
CA SER A 27 -14.35 4.43 9.62
C SER A 27 -12.98 4.78 10.17
N ALA A 28 -12.38 5.84 9.63
CA ALA A 28 -11.16 6.46 10.19
C ALA A 28 -11.45 7.27 11.48
N ARG A 29 -12.72 7.51 11.80
CA ARG A 29 -13.15 8.24 13.00
C ARG A 29 -13.30 7.30 14.20
N GLN A 30 -13.56 7.88 15.38
CA GLN A 30 -13.98 7.09 16.52
C GLN A 30 -15.37 6.46 16.28
N PRO A 31 -15.63 5.24 16.76
CA PRO A 31 -16.90 4.58 16.54
C PRO A 31 -18.03 5.31 17.27
N GLU A 32 -19.23 5.18 16.73
CA GLU A 32 -20.49 5.58 17.38
C GLU A 32 -21.18 4.33 17.95
N SER A 33 -21.86 4.47 19.09
CA SER A 33 -22.59 3.36 19.68
C SER A 33 -23.89 3.14 18.92
N ASN A 34 -23.95 2.06 18.16
CA ASN A 34 -25.18 1.62 17.46
C ASN A 34 -25.73 0.29 18.02
N PHE A 35 -25.13 -0.24 19.09
CA PHE A 35 -25.49 -1.54 19.65
C PHE A 35 -26.76 -1.48 20.50
N SER A 36 -26.82 -0.54 21.45
CA SER A 36 -27.93 -0.37 22.37
C SER A 36 -27.81 1.00 23.05
N ASP A 37 -28.95 1.67 23.26
CA ASP A 37 -29.07 2.88 24.05
C ASP A 37 -29.12 2.61 25.57
N LYS A 38 -29.24 1.33 25.96
CA LYS A 38 -29.28 0.89 27.37
C LYS A 38 -27.90 0.65 27.99
N LEU A 39 -26.84 0.72 27.18
CA LEU A 39 -25.48 0.42 27.60
C LEU A 39 -24.56 1.61 27.28
N GLU A 40 -23.72 1.97 28.22
CA GLU A 40 -22.66 2.96 28.01
C GLU A 40 -21.38 2.25 27.52
N PHE A 41 -20.85 2.70 26.38
CA PHE A 41 -19.64 2.13 25.80
C PHE A 41 -18.47 3.12 25.86
N ASN A 42 -17.32 2.66 26.35
CA ASN A 42 -16.11 3.47 26.41
C ASN A 42 -15.31 3.39 25.10
N LYS A 43 -14.95 4.54 24.54
CA LYS A 43 -14.03 4.68 23.39
C LYS A 43 -12.59 4.75 23.91
N TYR A 44 -12.13 3.63 24.45
CA TYR A 44 -10.93 3.56 25.28
C TYR A 44 -9.59 3.74 24.53
N SER A 45 -9.59 3.82 23.20
CA SER A 45 -8.38 4.01 22.40
C SER A 45 -8.68 4.73 21.07
N ARG A 46 -7.64 4.94 20.25
CA ARG A 46 -7.73 5.47 18.88
C ARG A 46 -7.77 4.34 17.85
N GLY A 47 -8.26 4.63 16.65
CA GLY A 47 -8.33 3.66 15.55
C GLY A 47 -9.47 2.63 15.67
N MET A 48 -10.35 2.78 16.67
CA MET A 48 -11.40 1.81 16.95
C MET A 48 -12.51 1.77 15.87
N GLY A 49 -12.66 2.81 15.05
CA GLY A 49 -13.66 2.83 13.97
C GLY A 49 -13.37 1.86 12.83
N ALA A 50 -12.14 1.35 12.73
CA ALA A 50 -11.75 0.36 11.73
C ALA A 50 -11.63 -1.06 12.32
N ILE A 51 -12.15 -1.31 13.53
CA ILE A 51 -12.23 -2.67 14.08
C ILE A 51 -13.07 -3.53 13.13
N GLY A 52 -12.48 -4.62 12.63
CA GLY A 52 -13.04 -5.47 11.58
C GLY A 52 -12.33 -5.34 10.23
N LEU A 53 -11.44 -4.36 10.05
CA LEU A 53 -10.55 -4.31 8.89
C LEU A 53 -9.63 -5.55 8.89
N PRO A 54 -9.56 -6.32 7.80
CA PRO A 54 -8.82 -7.56 7.79
C PRO A 54 -7.31 -7.30 7.79
N GLY A 55 -6.58 -8.10 8.57
CA GLY A 55 -5.14 -7.95 8.81
C GLY A 55 -4.25 -9.01 8.17
N ASP A 56 -4.83 -10.07 7.60
CA ASP A 56 -4.08 -11.14 6.95
C ASP A 56 -3.58 -10.76 5.54
N LEU A 57 -2.70 -11.60 4.98
CA LEU A 57 -2.02 -11.35 3.70
C LEU A 57 -2.78 -11.86 2.48
N SER A 58 -3.99 -12.41 2.64
CA SER A 58 -4.77 -12.88 1.50
C SER A 58 -5.08 -11.75 0.52
N SER A 59 -5.25 -12.12 -0.74
CA SER A 59 -5.54 -11.17 -1.81
C SER A 59 -6.78 -10.31 -1.54
N GLN A 60 -7.84 -10.89 -0.96
CA GLN A 60 -9.06 -10.15 -0.60
C GLN A 60 -8.82 -9.20 0.58
N SER A 61 -8.13 -9.66 1.62
CA SER A 61 -7.81 -8.83 2.79
C SER A 61 -6.92 -7.66 2.41
N ARG A 62 -5.87 -7.89 1.59
CA ARG A 62 -5.05 -6.83 1.03
C ARG A 62 -5.87 -5.85 0.19
N PHE A 63 -6.81 -6.33 -0.63
CA PHE A 63 -7.68 -5.46 -1.43
C PHE A 63 -8.50 -4.51 -0.55
N VAL A 64 -9.17 -5.05 0.48
CA VAL A 64 -9.97 -4.26 1.43
C VAL A 64 -9.08 -3.27 2.19
N LYS A 65 -7.94 -3.73 2.71
CA LYS A 65 -7.01 -2.93 3.51
C LYS A 65 -6.43 -1.77 2.71
N VAL A 66 -5.94 -2.01 1.49
CA VAL A 66 -5.38 -0.95 0.65
C VAL A 66 -6.46 0.00 0.14
N ALA A 67 -7.67 -0.49 -0.17
CA ALA A 67 -8.79 0.36 -0.53
C ALA A 67 -9.17 1.32 0.62
N PHE A 68 -9.32 0.79 1.84
CA PHE A 68 -9.62 1.59 3.01
C PHE A 68 -8.50 2.60 3.32
N THR A 69 -7.24 2.16 3.32
CA THR A 69 -6.08 3.02 3.56
C THR A 69 -6.00 4.14 2.52
N LYS A 70 -6.16 3.83 1.23
CA LYS A 70 -6.14 4.81 0.14
C LYS A 70 -7.26 5.85 0.31
N MET A 71 -8.50 5.41 0.50
CA MET A 71 -9.68 6.29 0.53
C MET A 71 -9.71 7.22 1.75
N ASN A 72 -9.00 6.88 2.82
CA ASN A 72 -8.90 7.69 4.04
C ASN A 72 -7.53 8.37 4.20
N SER A 73 -6.62 8.20 3.24
CA SER A 73 -5.30 8.83 3.26
C SER A 73 -5.39 10.31 2.92
N VAL A 74 -4.45 11.10 3.48
CA VAL A 74 -4.31 12.52 3.19
C VAL A 74 -2.85 12.76 2.81
N SER A 75 -2.62 13.47 1.71
CA SER A 75 -1.30 13.94 1.29
C SER A 75 -1.34 15.43 1.01
N GLY A 76 -0.18 16.08 1.04
CA GLY A 76 -0.01 17.40 0.43
C GLY A 76 -0.09 17.31 -1.10
N ASP A 77 -0.27 18.47 -1.75
CA ASP A 77 -0.40 18.57 -3.21
C ASP A 77 0.94 18.51 -3.96
N ASP A 78 2.07 18.53 -3.24
CA ASP A 78 3.38 18.41 -3.83
C ASP A 78 3.77 16.94 -4.12
N GLU A 79 4.68 16.77 -5.08
CA GLU A 79 5.12 15.45 -5.53
C GLU A 79 5.76 14.64 -4.40
N LYS A 80 6.58 15.27 -3.56
CA LYS A 80 7.30 14.55 -2.50
C LYS A 80 6.30 13.99 -1.47
N SER A 81 5.33 14.80 -1.06
CA SER A 81 4.26 14.38 -0.15
C SER A 81 3.40 13.28 -0.79
N SER A 82 3.04 13.42 -2.07
CA SER A 82 2.23 12.43 -2.80
C SER A 82 2.95 11.09 -2.94
N VAL A 83 4.22 11.10 -3.36
CA VAL A 83 5.06 9.89 -3.46
C VAL A 83 5.22 9.25 -2.09
N SER A 84 5.56 10.04 -1.05
CA SER A 84 5.69 9.52 0.31
C SER A 84 4.40 8.86 0.80
N GLN A 85 3.24 9.48 0.58
CA GLN A 85 1.96 8.92 0.99
C GLN A 85 1.61 7.65 0.19
N PHE A 86 1.96 7.60 -1.10
CA PHE A 86 1.76 6.41 -1.93
C PHE A 86 2.50 5.19 -1.36
N PHE A 87 3.76 5.36 -0.96
CA PHE A 87 4.54 4.30 -0.30
C PHE A 87 3.94 3.92 1.07
N HIS A 88 3.39 4.86 1.85
CA HIS A 88 2.66 4.52 3.08
C HIS A 88 1.38 3.71 2.82
N ILE A 89 0.65 4.01 1.74
CA ILE A 89 -0.56 3.27 1.36
C ILE A 89 -0.19 1.82 1.02
N LEU A 90 0.82 1.61 0.17
CA LEU A 90 1.25 0.27 -0.20
C LEU A 90 1.91 -0.47 0.96
N GLY A 91 2.63 0.24 1.84
CA GLY A 91 3.18 -0.31 3.07
C GLY A 91 2.13 -0.93 4.00
N SER A 92 0.86 -0.51 3.90
CA SER A 92 -0.23 -1.13 4.66
C SER A 92 -0.48 -2.59 4.26
N VAL A 93 -0.05 -3.02 3.08
CA VAL A 93 -0.24 -4.37 2.54
C VAL A 93 1.08 -5.06 2.21
N ASP A 94 2.19 -4.57 2.76
CA ASP A 94 3.48 -5.23 2.61
C ASP A 94 3.48 -6.62 3.24
N GLN A 95 4.14 -7.57 2.57
CA GLN A 95 4.36 -8.92 3.07
C GLN A 95 5.75 -9.01 3.70
N GLN A 96 5.81 -9.13 5.03
CA GLN A 96 7.05 -9.31 5.76
C GLN A 96 7.50 -10.76 5.71
N ARG A 97 8.81 -10.97 5.54
CA ARG A 97 9.43 -12.30 5.54
C ARG A 97 9.04 -13.04 6.83
N GLY A 98 8.46 -14.22 6.68
CA GLY A 98 7.94 -15.04 7.78
C GLY A 98 6.42 -15.03 7.94
N CYS A 99 5.71 -14.06 7.37
CA CYS A 99 4.25 -13.96 7.53
C CYS A 99 3.45 -14.78 6.50
N CYS A 100 4.09 -15.24 5.43
CA CYS A 100 3.51 -16.15 4.45
C CYS A 100 4.58 -17.15 4.01
N GLN A 101 4.47 -18.40 4.47
CA GLN A 101 5.38 -19.49 4.11
C GLN A 101 4.92 -20.14 2.81
N LEU A 102 5.88 -20.45 1.95
CA LEU A 102 5.74 -21.22 0.72
C LEU A 102 6.35 -22.62 0.94
N ASP A 103 6.41 -23.42 -0.12
CA ASP A 103 7.15 -24.68 -0.09
C ASP A 103 8.67 -24.45 0.14
N ASP A 104 9.36 -25.47 0.65
CA ASP A 104 10.81 -25.47 0.90
C ASP A 104 11.34 -24.37 1.85
N ASP A 105 10.61 -24.01 2.91
CA ASP A 105 10.99 -22.96 3.87
C ASP A 105 11.25 -21.58 3.22
N LYS A 106 10.66 -21.35 2.04
CA LYS A 106 10.63 -20.03 1.38
C LYS A 106 9.49 -19.20 1.93
N TYR A 107 9.57 -17.89 1.73
CA TYR A 107 8.54 -16.95 2.19
C TYR A 107 8.15 -16.00 1.08
N GLU A 108 6.85 -15.73 0.96
CA GLU A 108 6.35 -14.64 0.12
C GLU A 108 6.69 -13.31 0.80
N ILE A 109 7.25 -12.37 0.03
CA ILE A 109 7.65 -11.04 0.49
C ILE A 109 7.28 -9.98 -0.54
N THR A 110 7.11 -8.74 -0.10
CA THR A 110 7.12 -7.58 -1.02
C THR A 110 8.55 -7.36 -1.51
N ILE A 111 8.92 -7.93 -2.66
CA ILE A 111 10.30 -7.82 -3.20
C ILE A 111 10.68 -6.35 -3.45
N TYR A 112 9.75 -5.57 -4.01
CA TYR A 112 9.90 -4.13 -4.23
C TYR A 112 8.52 -3.47 -4.33
N THR A 113 8.50 -2.16 -4.12
CA THR A 113 7.33 -1.29 -4.26
C THR A 113 7.66 -0.18 -5.23
N CYS A 114 6.74 0.18 -6.12
CA CYS A 114 6.97 1.24 -7.11
C CYS A 114 5.81 2.24 -7.22
N CYS A 115 6.14 3.45 -7.64
CA CYS A 115 5.21 4.54 -7.91
C CYS A 115 5.64 5.25 -9.20
N CYS A 116 4.75 5.39 -10.18
CA CYS A 116 5.04 6.04 -11.45
C CYS A 116 4.36 7.42 -11.50
N ASN A 117 5.15 8.48 -11.61
CA ASN A 117 4.63 9.79 -12.00
C ASN A 117 4.56 9.87 -13.53
N THR A 118 3.38 9.62 -14.09
CA THR A 118 3.16 9.60 -15.54
C THR A 118 3.18 10.98 -16.18
N THR A 119 2.99 12.05 -15.41
CA THR A 119 3.08 13.44 -15.91
C THR A 119 4.53 13.87 -16.07
N LYS A 120 5.42 13.44 -15.17
CA LYS A 120 6.84 13.82 -15.17
C LYS A 120 7.77 12.78 -15.77
N GLY A 121 7.27 11.57 -16.07
CA GLY A 121 8.10 10.48 -16.59
C GLY A 121 9.07 9.91 -15.54
N ILE A 122 8.73 9.96 -14.26
CA ILE A 122 9.61 9.51 -13.16
C ILE A 122 9.07 8.21 -12.55
N TYR A 123 9.95 7.21 -12.47
CA TYR A 123 9.70 5.92 -11.83
C TYR A 123 10.39 5.87 -10.46
N TYR A 124 9.60 5.81 -9.40
CA TYR A 124 10.08 5.68 -8.03
C TYR A 124 9.99 4.23 -7.55
N TYR A 125 10.95 3.77 -6.76
CA TYR A 125 10.88 2.45 -6.14
C TYR A 125 11.64 2.35 -4.82
N THR A 126 11.27 1.36 -4.00
CA THR A 126 12.04 0.81 -2.87
C THR A 126 12.15 -0.70 -3.07
N SER A 127 13.18 -1.35 -2.50
CA SER A 127 13.24 -2.82 -2.44
C SER A 127 13.05 -3.30 -1.00
N TYR A 128 12.91 -4.62 -0.81
CA TYR A 128 12.72 -5.19 0.52
C TYR A 128 13.82 -4.79 1.51
N ASP A 129 15.09 -4.93 1.11
CA ASP A 129 16.24 -4.61 1.97
C ASP A 129 16.75 -3.15 1.81
N ASN A 130 16.16 -2.35 0.91
CA ASN A 130 16.47 -0.93 0.73
C ASN A 130 15.20 -0.06 0.77
N HIS A 131 14.97 0.55 1.93
CA HIS A 131 13.84 1.43 2.18
C HIS A 131 14.03 2.86 1.67
N GLN A 132 15.18 3.21 1.09
CA GLN A 132 15.36 4.50 0.45
C GLN A 132 14.61 4.53 -0.88
N ILE A 133 13.76 5.54 -1.09
CA ILE A 133 13.09 5.75 -2.37
C ILE A 133 14.15 6.14 -3.42
N CYS A 134 14.34 5.28 -4.40
CA CYS A 134 15.12 5.51 -5.61
C CYS A 134 14.23 6.09 -6.71
N ALA A 135 14.80 6.84 -7.65
CA ALA A 135 14.08 7.44 -8.76
C ALA A 135 14.86 7.30 -10.08
N VAL A 136 14.14 6.94 -11.15
CA VAL A 136 14.63 6.94 -12.52
C VAL A 136 13.78 7.92 -13.32
N ASP A 137 14.41 8.92 -13.91
CA ASP A 137 13.75 9.96 -14.71
C ASP A 137 14.02 9.66 -16.19
N MET A 138 12.97 9.30 -16.93
CA MET A 138 13.11 8.89 -18.33
C MET A 138 13.61 10.01 -19.24
N HIS A 139 13.40 11.28 -18.86
CA HIS A 139 13.84 12.43 -19.66
C HIS A 139 15.34 12.74 -19.50
N LYS A 140 16.05 11.99 -18.65
CA LYS A 140 17.52 12.01 -18.57
C LYS A 140 18.19 11.06 -19.56
N GLU A 141 17.41 10.28 -20.29
CA GLU A 141 17.88 9.33 -21.30
C GLU A 141 17.45 9.74 -22.71
N ASN A 142 18.10 9.20 -23.73
CA ASN A 142 17.71 9.43 -25.12
C ASN A 142 16.46 8.61 -25.49
N LEU A 143 15.31 9.28 -25.53
CA LEU A 143 14.02 8.65 -25.86
C LEU A 143 13.91 8.19 -27.32
N ASP A 144 14.71 8.75 -28.23
CA ASP A 144 14.81 8.34 -29.63
C ASP A 144 15.94 7.31 -29.87
N GLY A 145 16.52 6.77 -28.79
CA GLY A 145 17.57 5.76 -28.86
C GLY A 145 17.07 4.41 -29.39
N ASP A 146 17.98 3.65 -29.99
CA ASP A 146 17.73 2.30 -30.54
C ASP A 146 18.14 1.17 -29.58
N LYS A 147 18.58 1.52 -28.37
CA LYS A 147 19.07 0.59 -27.34
C LYS A 147 18.31 0.75 -26.04
N LEU A 148 18.05 -0.38 -25.39
CA LEU A 148 17.45 -0.41 -24.06
C LEU A 148 18.45 0.06 -23.00
N VAL A 149 18.07 1.10 -22.26
CA VAL A 149 18.76 1.53 -21.03
C VAL A 149 18.21 0.71 -19.86
N ARG A 150 19.10 0.21 -18.99
CA ARG A 150 18.75 -0.62 -17.84
C ARG A 150 19.46 -0.14 -16.60
N TYR A 151 18.73 -0.05 -15.49
CA TYR A 151 19.28 0.21 -14.17
C TYR A 151 19.04 -1.02 -13.29
N PRO A 152 20.09 -1.64 -12.72
CA PRO A 152 19.92 -2.71 -11.75
C PRO A 152 19.11 -2.24 -10.53
N LEU A 153 18.28 -3.13 -9.96
CA LEU A 153 17.57 -2.85 -8.73
C LEU A 153 18.59 -2.63 -7.61
N ILE A 154 18.50 -1.48 -6.93
CA ILE A 154 19.35 -1.19 -5.76
C ILE A 154 18.74 -1.91 -4.55
N THR A 155 19.38 -3.00 -4.12
CA THR A 155 18.93 -3.84 -3.01
C THR A 155 19.64 -3.54 -1.69
N ASP A 156 20.84 -2.99 -1.74
CA ASP A 156 21.64 -2.71 -0.55
C ASP A 156 21.14 -1.42 0.10
N GLY A 157 20.41 -1.56 1.22
CA GLY A 157 19.90 -0.43 1.98
C GLY A 157 21.00 0.32 2.72
N GLY A 158 21.00 1.64 2.58
CA GLY A 158 21.86 2.51 3.37
C GLY A 158 21.25 2.79 4.76
N ILE A 159 21.99 2.50 5.82
CA ILE A 159 21.70 3.05 7.15
C ILE A 159 22.51 4.34 7.29
N ARG A 160 21.83 5.49 7.34
CA ARG A 160 22.50 6.76 7.61
C ARG A 160 22.84 6.84 9.09
N ALA A 161 24.10 6.57 9.44
CA ALA A 161 24.62 6.86 10.77
C ALA A 161 24.51 8.36 11.05
N VAL A 162 23.92 8.71 12.18
CA VAL A 162 23.74 10.12 12.60
C VAL A 162 24.95 10.61 13.41
N ASN A 163 25.81 9.68 13.86
CA ASN A 163 27.02 9.91 14.63
C ASN A 163 28.15 8.98 14.20
#